data_AF-A0A5J4WED9-F1
#
_entry.id   AF-A0A5J4WED9-F1
#
_cell.length_a   1.000
_cell.length_b   1.000
_cell.length_c   1.000
_cell.angle_alpha   90.00
_cell.angle_beta   90.00
_cell.angle_gamma   90.00
#
_symmetry.space_group_name_H-M   'P 1'
#
loop_
_entity.id
_entity.type
_entity.pdbx_description
1 polymer ?
#
loop_
_entity_poly.entity_id
_entity_poly.type
_entity_poly.pdbx_seq_one_letter_code
_entity_poly.pdbx_strand_id
1 'polypeptide(L)'
;MDDIILIHHSKDTLKQTTQDVIRFLQNLDWRLSPNKCVLIPKMTFKYLGWKFQTASMEVTMTPNRRREMKNKLNAWIKMTNERQIVTIRSIASLIGDINYLRFQFPQISLWMNSLNNLKTKAVAKSGWEASVKLNKQILGNLQTILILIKQNRPRQLKNRTPNTTLTTDASE
;
A
#
# COMPACT_ATOMS: atom_id res chain seq x y z
N MET A 1 -12.24 1.74 -10.80
CA MET A 1 -12.18 2.13 -9.38
C MET A 1 -13.55 2.66 -9.11
N ASP A 2 -14.27 2.02 -8.20
CA ASP A 2 -15.74 2.13 -8.20
C ASP A 2 -16.26 2.66 -6.85
N ASP A 3 -15.36 2.82 -5.87
CA ASP A 3 -15.65 3.37 -4.55
C ASP A 3 -15.23 4.85 -4.50
N ILE A 4 -16.04 5.68 -3.85
CA ILE A 4 -15.76 7.10 -3.61
C ILE A 4 -15.72 7.34 -2.10
N ILE A 5 -14.82 8.21 -1.67
CA ILE A 5 -14.66 8.62 -0.28
C ILE A 5 -14.87 10.12 -0.14
N LEU A 6 -15.73 10.52 0.81
CA LEU A 6 -15.98 11.91 1.17
C LEU A 6 -15.45 12.15 2.59
N ILE A 7 -14.66 13.20 2.77
CA ILE A 7 -14.09 13.60 4.06
C ILE A 7 -14.34 15.09 4.24
N HIS A 8 -14.91 15.46 5.39
CA HIS A 8 -15.16 16.84 5.74
C HIS A 8 -15.06 17.02 7.27
N HIS A 9 -14.69 18.23 7.72
CA HIS A 9 -14.51 18.52 9.15
C HIS A 9 -15.85 18.61 9.92
N SER A 10 -16.88 19.18 9.28
CA SER A 10 -18.24 19.23 9.81
C SER A 10 -19.02 17.99 9.41
N LYS A 11 -19.60 17.30 10.41
CA LYS A 11 -20.46 16.13 10.22
C LYS A 11 -21.74 16.45 9.45
N ASP A 12 -22.34 17.61 9.70
CA ASP A 12 -23.62 17.97 9.07
C ASP A 12 -23.42 18.36 7.61
N THR A 13 -22.36 19.13 7.32
CA THR A 13 -21.96 19.40 5.94
C THR A 13 -21.64 18.10 5.19
N LEU A 14 -20.92 17.16 5.83
CA LEU A 14 -20.60 15.88 5.20
C LEU A 14 -21.87 15.10 4.81
N LYS A 15 -22.88 15.07 5.69
CA LYS A 15 -24.16 14.42 5.39
C LYS A 15 -24.86 15.08 4.20
N GLN A 16 -24.92 16.41 4.18
CA GLN A 16 -25.55 17.15 3.10
C GLN A 16 -24.83 16.90 1.78
N THR A 17 -23.51 17.10 1.75
CA THR A 17 -22.68 16.85 0.56
C THR A 17 -22.79 15.41 0.08
N THR A 18 -22.88 14.43 0.99
CA THR A 18 -23.08 13.03 0.60
C THR A 18 -24.39 12.84 -0.16
N GLN A 19 -25.48 13.47 0.27
CA GLN A 19 -26.76 13.41 -0.45
C GLN A 19 -26.67 14.09 -1.81
N ASP A 20 -26.00 15.24 -1.89
CA ASP A 20 -25.83 15.97 -3.15
C ASP A 20 -25.01 15.18 -4.17
N VAL A 21 -23.92 14.52 -3.71
CA VAL A 21 -23.11 13.63 -4.55
C VAL A 21 -23.92 12.42 -5.02
N ILE A 22 -24.73 11.80 -4.16
CA ILE A 22 -25.60 10.68 -4.54
C ILE A 22 -26.57 11.10 -5.65
N ARG A 23 -27.26 12.23 -5.49
CA ARG A 23 -28.18 12.76 -6.51
C ARG A 23 -27.45 13.07 -7.81
N PHE A 24 -26.28 13.71 -7.72
CA PHE A 24 -25.45 14.00 -8.89
C PHE A 24 -25.08 12.73 -9.67
N LEU A 25 -24.61 11.70 -8.98
CA LEU A 25 -24.26 10.43 -9.61
C LEU A 25 -25.48 9.73 -10.23
N GLN A 26 -26.62 9.74 -9.54
CA GLN A 26 -27.87 9.19 -10.08
C GLN A 26 -28.35 9.93 -11.33
N ASN A 27 -28.21 11.26 -11.37
CA ASN A 27 -28.54 12.08 -12.54
C ASN A 27 -27.61 11.81 -13.74
N LEU A 28 -26.44 11.24 -13.50
CA LEU A 28 -25.53 10.76 -14.54
C LEU A 28 -25.79 9.28 -14.91
N ASP A 29 -26.91 8.70 -14.47
CA ASP A 29 -27.27 7.28 -14.62
C ASP A 29 -26.30 6.29 -13.95
N TRP A 30 -25.50 6.73 -12.97
CA TRP A 30 -24.64 5.82 -12.21
C TRP A 30 -25.46 5.02 -11.19
N ARG A 31 -25.32 3.70 -11.23
CA ARG A 31 -25.97 2.78 -10.28
C ARG A 31 -25.18 2.68 -8.99
N LEU A 32 -25.76 3.18 -7.90
CA LEU A 32 -25.23 3.00 -6.55
C LEU A 32 -25.77 1.71 -5.93
N SER A 33 -24.95 1.02 -5.14
CA SER A 33 -25.36 -0.17 -4.38
C SER A 33 -25.65 0.21 -2.93
N PRO A 34 -26.92 0.42 -2.51
CA PRO A 34 -27.23 0.99 -1.20
C PRO A 34 -26.65 0.18 -0.04
N ASN A 35 -26.67 -1.15 -0.16
CA ASN A 35 -26.16 -2.08 0.86
C ASN A 35 -24.62 -2.04 1.01
N LYS A 36 -23.90 -1.50 0.03
CA LYS A 36 -22.44 -1.35 0.08
C LYS A 36 -22.02 0.07 0.49
N CYS A 37 -22.90 1.05 0.33
CA CYS A 37 -22.63 2.44 0.69
C CYS A 37 -22.58 2.64 2.21
N VAL A 38 -21.54 3.32 2.69
CA VAL A 38 -21.43 3.74 4.10
C VAL A 38 -21.83 5.20 4.20
N LEU A 39 -23.10 5.46 4.52
CA LEU A 39 -23.68 6.81 4.51
C LEU A 39 -23.60 7.54 5.85
N ILE A 40 -23.34 6.81 6.94
CA ILE A 40 -23.18 7.39 8.27
C ILE A 40 -21.71 7.82 8.42
N PRO A 41 -21.43 9.12 8.68
CA PRO A 41 -20.08 9.59 8.91
C PRO A 41 -19.38 8.84 10.05
N LYS A 42 -18.14 8.42 9.81
CA LYS A 42 -17.29 7.75 10.80
C LYS A 42 -15.90 8.36 10.78
N MET A 43 -15.30 8.52 11.95
CA MET A 43 -13.89 8.95 12.04
C MET A 43 -12.91 7.84 11.70
N THR A 44 -13.34 6.58 11.82
CA THR A 44 -12.55 5.40 11.45
C THR A 44 -13.33 4.54 10.47
N PHE A 45 -12.73 4.25 9.33
CA PHE A 45 -13.32 3.41 8.28
C PHE A 45 -12.24 2.71 7.47
N LYS A 46 -12.67 1.77 6.60
CA LYS A 46 -11.80 1.09 5.65
C LYS A 46 -12.05 1.63 4.25
N TYR A 47 -11.00 1.90 3.50
CA TYR A 47 -11.08 2.31 2.10
C TYR A 47 -9.87 1.79 1.34
N LEU A 48 -10.09 1.18 0.17
CA LEU A 48 -9.04 0.52 -0.64
C LEU A 48 -8.12 -0.41 0.18
N GLY A 49 -8.68 -1.15 1.15
CA GLY A 49 -7.95 -2.08 2.02
C GLY A 49 -7.12 -1.44 3.14
N TRP A 50 -7.18 -0.12 3.31
CA TRP A 50 -6.52 0.64 4.38
C TRP A 50 -7.50 1.05 5.48
N LYS A 51 -7.02 1.16 6.72
CA LYS A 51 -7.76 1.75 7.84
C LYS A 51 -7.39 3.22 7.95
N PHE A 52 -8.37 4.08 7.77
CA PHE A 52 -8.25 5.53 7.96
C PHE A 52 -8.70 5.92 9.37
N GLN A 53 -8.01 6.88 9.96
CA GLN A 53 -8.41 7.60 11.17
C GLN A 53 -8.36 9.10 10.86
N THR A 54 -9.52 9.74 10.70
CA THR A 54 -9.58 11.15 10.28
C THR A 54 -9.29 12.12 11.40
N ALA A 55 -9.47 11.74 12.67
CA ALA A 55 -9.12 12.59 13.80
C ALA A 55 -7.61 12.93 13.83
N SER A 56 -6.76 11.92 13.65
CA SER A 56 -5.30 12.09 13.53
C SER A 56 -4.83 12.29 12.08
N MET A 57 -5.71 12.13 11.09
CA MET A 57 -5.37 12.09 9.66
C MET A 57 -4.30 11.05 9.33
N GLU A 58 -4.48 9.85 9.89
CA GLU A 58 -3.55 8.74 9.77
C GLU A 58 -4.14 7.59 8.96
N VAL A 59 -3.27 6.88 8.25
CA VAL A 59 -3.62 5.66 7.53
C VAL A 59 -2.71 4.51 7.93
N THR A 60 -3.32 3.36 8.21
CA THR A 60 -2.62 2.13 8.59
C THR A 60 -3.17 0.93 7.84
N MET A 61 -2.34 -0.09 7.65
CA MET A 61 -2.78 -1.39 7.16
C MET A 61 -3.75 -2.03 8.14
N THR A 62 -4.78 -2.70 7.62
CA THR A 62 -5.71 -3.48 8.44
C THR A 62 -5.04 -4.71 9.06
N PRO A 63 -5.51 -5.23 10.21
CA PRO A 63 -4.92 -6.43 10.83
C PRO A 63 -4.88 -7.66 9.93
N ASN A 64 -5.93 -7.88 9.13
CA ASN A 64 -6.00 -9.00 8.19
C ASN A 64 -4.92 -8.89 7.11
N ARG A 65 -4.84 -7.74 6.42
CA ARG A 65 -3.82 -7.49 5.40
C ARG A 65 -2.41 -7.57 5.98
N ARG A 66 -2.20 -7.06 7.19
CA ARG A 66 -0.92 -7.17 7.90
C ARG A 66 -0.52 -8.62 8.16
N ARG A 67 -1.47 -9.47 8.60
CA ARG A 67 -1.23 -10.90 8.81
C ARG A 67 -0.90 -11.62 7.51
N GLU A 68 -1.68 -11.39 6.46
CA GLU A 68 -1.45 -11.95 5.12
C GLU A 68 -0.05 -11.60 4.60
N MET A 69 0.31 -10.31 4.64
CA MET A 69 1.61 -9.86 4.15
C MET A 69 2.79 -10.37 4.98
N LYS A 70 2.63 -10.49 6.31
CA LYS A 70 3.65 -11.13 7.17
C LYS A 70 3.87 -12.59 6.76
N ASN A 71 2.79 -13.35 6.59
CA ASN A 71 2.88 -14.77 6.22
C ASN A 71 3.55 -14.93 4.85
N LYS A 72 3.15 -14.10 3.88
CA LYS A 72 3.74 -14.11 2.53
C LYS A 72 5.23 -13.78 2.58
N LEU A 73 5.63 -12.70 3.26
CA LEU A 73 7.05 -12.32 3.38
C LEU A 73 7.88 -13.36 4.13
N ASN A 74 7.36 -13.95 5.21
CA ASN A 74 8.06 -15.03 5.92
C ASN A 74 8.32 -16.23 5.00
N ALA A 75 7.34 -16.63 4.19
CA ALA A 75 7.51 -17.69 3.20
C ALA A 75 8.59 -17.31 2.18
N TRP A 76 8.55 -16.10 1.63
CA TRP A 76 9.56 -15.64 0.67
C TRP A 76 10.96 -15.53 1.25
N ILE A 77 11.10 -15.11 2.51
CA ILE A 77 12.38 -15.10 3.24
C ILE A 77 12.92 -16.53 3.38
N LYS A 78 12.07 -17.49 3.75
CA LYS A 78 12.43 -18.91 3.84
C LYS A 78 12.89 -19.46 2.49
N MET A 79 12.09 -19.28 1.43
CA MET A 79 12.43 -19.72 0.08
C MET A 79 13.74 -19.09 -0.43
N THR A 80 13.99 -17.82 -0.10
CA THR A 80 15.23 -17.12 -0.47
C THR A 80 16.44 -17.68 0.27
N ASN A 81 16.31 -17.99 1.57
CA ASN A 81 17.37 -18.60 2.37
C ASN A 81 17.76 -19.99 1.84
N GLU A 82 16.76 -20.79 1.49
CA GLU A 82 16.90 -22.12 0.90
C GLU A 82 17.32 -22.09 -0.58
N ARG A 83 17.42 -20.88 -1.19
CA ARG A 83 17.71 -20.67 -2.61
C ARG A 83 16.79 -21.50 -3.53
N GLN A 84 15.50 -21.54 -3.19
CA GLN A 84 14.50 -22.25 -3.97
C GLN A 84 14.35 -21.67 -5.39
N ILE A 85 13.87 -22.49 -6.31
CA ILE A 85 13.50 -22.10 -7.67
C ILE A 85 12.03 -21.69 -7.66
N VAL A 86 11.73 -20.50 -8.18
CA VAL A 86 10.35 -19.96 -8.22
C VAL A 86 10.03 -19.43 -9.61
N THR A 87 8.75 -19.41 -9.96
CA THR A 87 8.31 -18.87 -11.26
C THR A 87 8.47 -17.36 -11.30
N ILE A 88 8.77 -16.80 -12.47
CA ILE A 88 8.85 -15.34 -12.63
C ILE A 88 7.50 -14.66 -12.34
N ARG A 89 6.39 -15.33 -12.69
CA ARG A 89 5.02 -14.89 -12.33
C ARG A 89 4.84 -14.72 -10.82
N SER A 90 5.39 -15.62 -10.00
CA SER A 90 5.32 -15.51 -8.53
C SER A 90 6.10 -14.30 -8.00
N ILE A 91 7.26 -13.99 -8.60
CA ILE A 91 8.03 -12.78 -8.28
C ILE A 91 7.22 -11.53 -8.63
N ALA A 92 6.58 -11.51 -9.79
CA ALA A 92 5.72 -10.40 -10.20
C ALA A 92 4.53 -10.20 -9.26
N SER A 93 3.91 -11.31 -8.80
CA SER A 93 2.85 -11.27 -7.79
C SER A 93 3.35 -10.68 -6.47
N LEU A 94 4.52 -11.11 -5.97
CA LEU A 94 5.14 -10.53 -4.78
C LEU A 94 5.38 -9.02 -4.94
N ILE A 95 5.90 -8.60 -6.09
CA ILE A 95 6.13 -7.18 -6.39
C ILE A 95 4.81 -6.42 -6.36
N GLY A 96 3.73 -6.94 -6.95
CA GLY A 96 2.41 -6.32 -6.87
C GLY A 96 1.91 -6.12 -5.44
N ASP A 97 2.07 -7.14 -4.59
CA ASP A 97 1.69 -7.07 -3.18
C ASP A 97 2.54 -6.08 -2.37
N ILE A 98 3.84 -6.01 -2.63
CA ILE A 98 4.73 -5.03 -2.01
C ILE A 98 4.42 -3.62 -2.53
N ASN A 99 4.08 -3.48 -3.81
CA ASN A 99 3.71 -2.19 -4.42
C ASN A 99 2.50 -1.57 -3.73
N TYR A 100 1.52 -2.39 -3.37
CA TYR A 100 0.37 -1.95 -2.59
C TYR A 100 0.81 -1.23 -1.32
N LEU A 101 1.83 -1.73 -0.61
CA LEU A 101 2.32 -1.16 0.65
C LEU A 101 2.94 0.23 0.54
N ARG A 102 3.36 0.65 -0.67
CA ARG A 102 3.96 1.98 -0.89
C ARG A 102 3.04 3.12 -0.45
N PHE A 103 1.72 2.89 -0.46
CA PHE A 103 0.79 3.88 0.02
C PHE A 103 1.00 4.20 1.51
N GLN A 104 1.34 3.22 2.36
CA GLN A 104 1.68 3.51 3.76
C GLN A 104 3.18 3.79 3.96
N PHE A 105 4.04 3.11 3.20
CA PHE A 105 5.49 3.17 3.34
C PHE A 105 6.18 3.57 2.03
N PRO A 106 6.26 4.87 1.70
CA PRO A 106 6.83 5.34 0.43
C PRO A 106 8.26 4.82 0.17
N GLN A 107 9.05 4.64 1.24
CA GLN A 107 10.44 4.16 1.19
C GLN A 107 10.59 2.73 0.66
N ILE A 108 9.52 1.94 0.62
CA ILE A 108 9.53 0.60 0.00
C ILE A 108 9.99 0.66 -1.45
N SER A 109 9.76 1.78 -2.13
CA SER A 109 10.16 2.01 -3.53
C SER A 109 11.64 1.65 -3.78
N LEU A 110 12.52 2.04 -2.87
CA LEU A 110 13.96 1.80 -2.97
C LEU A 110 14.29 0.30 -2.87
N TRP A 111 13.67 -0.40 -1.94
CA TRP A 111 13.98 -1.81 -1.68
C TRP A 111 13.42 -2.75 -2.73
N MET A 112 12.42 -2.35 -3.51
CA MET A 112 11.94 -3.20 -4.62
C MET A 112 12.84 -3.13 -5.84
N ASN A 113 13.80 -2.19 -5.92
CA ASN A 113 14.68 -2.10 -7.10
C ASN A 113 15.42 -3.43 -7.33
N SER A 114 15.86 -4.11 -6.27
CA SER A 114 16.50 -5.43 -6.38
C SER A 114 15.52 -6.52 -6.87
N LEU A 115 14.28 -6.52 -6.41
CA LEU A 115 13.23 -7.45 -6.86
C LEU A 115 12.84 -7.20 -8.32
N ASN A 116 12.68 -5.94 -8.71
CA ASN A 116 12.42 -5.55 -10.09
C ASN A 116 13.58 -5.94 -11.00
N ASN A 117 14.82 -5.67 -10.60
CA ASN A 117 16.00 -6.07 -11.35
C ASN A 117 16.10 -7.59 -11.51
N LEU A 118 15.82 -8.36 -10.45
CA LEU A 118 15.77 -9.81 -10.51
C LEU A 118 14.73 -10.29 -11.52
N LYS A 119 13.50 -9.75 -11.46
CA LYS A 119 12.42 -10.08 -12.40
C LYS A 119 12.81 -9.72 -13.84
N THR A 120 13.27 -8.50 -14.08
CA THR A 120 13.61 -8.01 -15.43
C THR A 120 14.73 -8.83 -16.05
N LYS A 121 15.79 -9.14 -15.30
CA LYS A 121 16.89 -10.00 -15.79
C LYS A 121 16.39 -11.43 -16.10
N ALA A 122 15.52 -11.99 -15.26
CA ALA A 122 14.97 -13.31 -15.47
C ALA A 122 14.07 -13.37 -16.72
N VAL A 123 13.19 -12.38 -16.91
CA VAL A 123 12.33 -12.26 -18.10
C VAL A 123 13.18 -12.12 -19.37
N ALA A 124 14.19 -11.23 -19.36
CA ALA A 124 15.05 -11.02 -20.51
C ALA A 124 15.83 -12.29 -20.91
N LYS A 125 16.19 -13.12 -19.92
CA LYS A 125 16.95 -14.37 -20.17
C LYS A 125 16.07 -15.53 -20.63
N SER A 126 14.83 -15.65 -20.15
CA SER A 126 14.07 -16.90 -20.29
C SER A 126 12.55 -16.72 -20.45
N GLY A 127 12.05 -15.51 -20.64
CA GLY A 127 10.62 -15.23 -20.82
C GLY A 127 9.80 -15.31 -19.52
N TRP A 128 8.49 -15.12 -19.61
CA TRP A 128 7.59 -15.02 -18.45
C TRP A 128 7.24 -16.37 -17.80
N GLU A 129 7.29 -17.46 -18.57
CA GLU A 129 6.94 -18.81 -18.11
C GLU A 129 8.10 -19.51 -17.38
N ALA A 130 9.30 -18.92 -17.44
CA ALA A 130 10.46 -19.51 -16.81
C ALA A 130 10.46 -19.38 -15.28
N SER A 131 11.32 -20.18 -14.67
CA SER A 131 11.62 -20.13 -13.25
C SER A 131 13.05 -19.66 -13.02
N VAL A 132 13.28 -19.00 -11.87
CA VAL A 132 14.58 -18.47 -11.48
C VAL A 132 14.90 -18.92 -10.06
N LYS A 133 16.17 -19.26 -9.85
CA LYS A 133 16.70 -19.55 -8.53
C LYS A 133 16.85 -18.26 -7.73
N LEU A 134 16.26 -18.22 -6.54
CA LEU A 134 16.38 -17.05 -5.67
C LEU A 134 17.82 -16.86 -5.19
N ASN A 135 18.27 -15.60 -5.22
CA ASN A 135 19.58 -15.20 -4.72
C ASN A 135 19.42 -14.45 -3.39
N LYS A 136 20.48 -14.41 -2.58
CA LYS A 136 20.43 -13.75 -1.26
C LYS A 136 20.44 -12.21 -1.33
N GLN A 137 20.60 -11.60 -2.50
CA GLN A 137 20.68 -10.13 -2.64
C GLN A 137 19.34 -9.46 -2.28
N ILE A 138 18.21 -10.15 -2.46
CA ILE A 138 16.88 -9.63 -2.11
C ILE A 138 16.53 -9.82 -0.63
N LEU A 139 17.29 -10.63 0.12
CA LEU A 139 16.93 -11.06 1.47
C LEU A 139 16.83 -9.90 2.45
N GLY A 140 17.83 -9.02 2.48
CA GLY A 140 17.84 -7.84 3.35
C GLY A 140 16.63 -6.94 3.09
N ASN A 141 16.27 -6.75 1.82
CA ASN A 141 15.11 -5.95 1.43
C ASN A 141 13.79 -6.58 1.93
N LEU A 142 13.63 -7.90 1.80
CA LEU A 142 12.45 -8.60 2.31
C LEU A 142 12.33 -8.51 3.84
N GLN A 143 13.44 -8.64 4.56
CA GLN A 143 13.49 -8.52 6.01
C GLN A 143 13.13 -7.10 6.48
N THR A 144 13.67 -6.08 5.83
CA THR A 144 13.35 -4.67 6.15
C THR A 144 11.88 -4.37 5.91
N ILE A 145 11.30 -4.82 4.80
CA ILE A 145 9.86 -4.67 4.54
C ILE A 145 9.05 -5.40 5.63
N LEU A 146 9.44 -6.62 6.02
CA LEU A 146 8.76 -7.35 7.09
C LEU A 146 8.78 -6.57 8.42
N ILE A 147 9.89 -5.92 8.76
CA ILE A 147 10.00 -5.07 9.96
C ILE A 147 9.00 -3.91 9.88
N LEU A 148 8.88 -3.22 8.75
CA LEU A 148 7.89 -2.15 8.60
C LEU A 148 6.46 -2.66 8.79
N ILE A 149 6.12 -3.81 8.21
CA ILE A 149 4.79 -4.42 8.37
C ILE A 149 4.55 -4.83 9.83
N LYS A 150 5.58 -5.33 10.51
CA LYS A 150 5.51 -5.64 11.94
C LYS A 150 5.33 -4.38 12.80
N GLN A 151 5.91 -3.24 12.44
CA GLN A 151 5.68 -2.00 13.19
C GLN A 151 4.33 -1.36 12.87
N ASN A 152 3.87 -1.47 11.61
CA ASN A 152 2.64 -0.88 11.10
C ASN A 152 2.46 0.60 11.46
N ARG A 153 3.55 1.37 11.45
CA ARG A 153 3.50 2.81 11.78
C ARG A 153 2.57 3.55 10.81
N PRO A 154 1.68 4.41 11.30
CA PRO A 154 0.75 5.13 10.43
C PRO A 154 1.47 6.03 9.44
N ARG A 155 0.91 6.16 8.23
CA ARG A 155 1.21 7.27 7.34
C ARG A 155 0.37 8.47 7.76
N GLN A 156 1.02 9.62 7.93
CA GLN A 156 0.34 10.90 8.11
C GLN A 156 -0.11 11.43 6.75
N LEU A 157 -1.36 11.89 6.67
CA LEU A 157 -1.93 12.52 5.46
C LEU A 157 -1.82 14.05 5.48
N LYS A 158 -1.64 14.65 6.66
CA LYS A 158 -1.36 16.09 6.74
C LYS A 158 0.08 16.35 6.28
N ASN A 159 0.25 17.28 5.36
CA ASN A 159 1.55 17.89 5.13
C ASN A 159 1.96 18.57 6.43
N ARG A 160 3.06 18.11 7.03
CA ARG A 160 3.68 18.87 8.10
C ARG A 160 4.30 20.09 7.43
N THR A 161 3.76 21.28 7.67
CA THR A 161 4.58 22.49 7.54
C THR A 161 5.76 22.29 8.47
N PRO A 162 7.01 22.23 7.97
CA PRO A 162 8.15 22.08 8.86
C PRO A 162 8.22 23.33 9.75
N ASN A 163 8.09 23.15 11.06
CA ASN A 163 8.27 24.25 12.01
C ASN A 163 9.72 24.78 12.03
N THR A 164 10.65 24.04 11.42
CA THR A 164 12.07 24.39 11.34
C THR A 164 12.66 23.75 10.09
N THR A 165 13.32 24.56 9.26
CA THR A 165 14.08 24.10 8.09
C THR A 165 15.56 24.19 8.47
N LEU A 166 16.28 23.06 8.45
CA LEU A 166 17.73 23.05 8.64
C LEU A 166 18.40 23.14 7.27
N THR A 167 19.01 24.29 6.97
CA THR A 167 19.89 24.49 5.81
C THR A 167 21.33 24.39 6.26
N THR A 168 22.07 23.42 5.71
CA THR A 168 23.52 23.31 5.85
C THR A 168 24.16 23.70 4.52
N ASP A 169 24.85 24.83 4.50
CA ASP A 169 25.77 25.17 3.42
C ASP A 169 27.07 24.39 3.64
N ALA A 170 27.47 23.63 2.64
CA ALA A 170 28.78 23.00 2.59
C ALA A 170 29.57 23.73 1.52
N SER A 171 30.34 24.73 1.95
CA SER A 171 31.35 25.38 1.12
C SER A 171 32.63 24.54 1.16
N GLU A 172 33.31 24.39 0.02
CA GLU A 172 34.60 23.70 -0.13
C GLU A 172 35.75 24.41 0.62
#